data_AF-A0A1F9SNF3-F1
#
_entry.id   AF-A0A1F9SNF3-F1
#
_cell.length_a   1.000
_cell.length_b   1.000
_cell.length_c   1.000
_cell.angle_alpha   90.00
_cell.angle_beta   90.00
_cell.angle_gamma   90.00
#
_symmetry.space_group_name_H-M   'P 1'
#
loop_
_entity.id
_entity.type
_entity.pdbx_description
1 polymer ?
#
loop_
_entity_poly.entity_id
_entity_poly.type
_entity_poly.pdbx_seq_one_letter_code
_entity_poly.pdbx_strand_id
1 'polypeptide(L)'
;MTCLTAKTLRLAVLTAGLLLCGTGAFAQNAAERLAAYEYSLSLGDPAAASVFLNDREARDLAAGEDKASALISKAEALKDLKDLLAMPWDGTKANKLSQALSIRIDADKPLAGAGVGPEPEKLLTWLEKYQPAYPRSKKETVKNAIRQWDIVFGTMTAVRAMSWDQATLRSGQGVTVTKEAWAAMVIGERNTIISQLMKQDPAFLVYDDAVLASAKDQVALQKSVNRVKASGLLTPAQLAQLSGKTLADQAYLLGNFFDGGAAKGNDDIARIHAARDSLPKEVLPAQQRALLGGMLGPAVAKELAGTRAGNKVLAFYAKEGPLKIEIKPCDGKYSRYDPATKTIVLDSETVQQYMRMKGYTADSVMRSRAQVAEIAKYMSPAVVYEAAHQMQDTWAKNRGVYKPRVQEDEIEAMSLEGLYTNEKLRKDAAFKNIMDGSRDLSSYASKRVAIATKYKKSGSKGFANTVRQLYFSGLPSLDAAAAQVLGAVSEELSRRAALTPAELARADAVNLTLPEAMEMTPEELAGSVGEISTAALAKIEGDLSALGVYKDRYSAADKEGRKALKTLKTGSAGGTHAPPIL
;
A
#
# COMPACT_ATOMS: atom_id res chain seq x y z
N MET A 1 -23.17 44.71 -59.90
CA MET A 1 -23.95 43.97 -58.89
C MET A 1 -23.85 42.50 -59.25
N THR A 2 -23.23 41.57 -58.54
CA THR A 2 -22.71 41.48 -57.17
C THR A 2 -21.68 40.34 -57.19
N CYS A 3 -20.49 40.59 -56.63
CA CYS A 3 -19.40 39.62 -56.45
C CYS A 3 -19.80 38.49 -55.51
N LEU A 4 -19.45 37.25 -55.86
CA LEU A 4 -19.35 36.12 -54.94
C LEU A 4 -17.87 35.77 -54.75
N THR A 5 -17.35 36.14 -53.59
CA THR A 5 -15.97 35.91 -53.14
C THR A 5 -15.78 34.45 -52.71
N ALA A 6 -14.81 33.78 -53.33
CA ALA A 6 -14.30 32.49 -52.91
C ALA A 6 -13.53 32.62 -51.58
N LYS A 7 -13.97 31.87 -50.55
CA LYS A 7 -13.25 31.71 -49.29
C LYS A 7 -12.05 30.80 -49.50
N THR A 8 -10.86 31.36 -49.33
CA THR A 8 -9.58 30.66 -49.35
C THR A 8 -9.42 29.86 -48.06
N LEU A 9 -9.45 28.54 -48.16
CA LEU A 9 -9.11 27.61 -47.07
C LEU A 9 -7.57 27.63 -46.92
N ARG A 10 -7.04 28.31 -45.89
CA ARG A 10 -5.61 28.21 -45.54
C ARG A 10 -5.41 26.96 -44.68
N LEU A 11 -4.90 25.89 -45.28
CA LEU A 11 -4.21 24.82 -44.57
C LEU A 11 -2.90 25.39 -44.01
N ALA A 12 -2.84 25.59 -42.69
CA ALA A 12 -1.58 25.75 -41.98
C ALA A 12 -1.20 24.40 -41.39
N VAL A 13 -0.41 23.63 -42.14
CA VAL A 13 0.32 22.47 -41.63
C VAL A 13 1.45 23.04 -40.77
N LEU A 14 1.24 23.07 -39.45
CA LEU A 14 2.23 23.48 -38.47
C LEU A 14 3.21 22.32 -38.27
N THR A 15 4.40 22.48 -38.84
CA THR A 15 5.62 21.75 -38.52
C THR A 15 6.05 22.07 -37.09
N ALA A 16 5.42 21.42 -36.11
CA ALA A 16 5.82 21.44 -34.69
C ALA A 16 6.85 20.34 -34.39
N GLY A 17 7.92 20.30 -35.17
CA GLY A 17 9.03 19.36 -34.98
C GLY A 17 10.35 20.11 -35.15
N LEU A 18 11.17 20.11 -34.09
CA LEU A 18 12.44 20.85 -33.92
C LEU A 18 12.31 22.34 -33.53
N LEU A 19 12.07 22.61 -32.24
CA LEU A 19 12.55 23.83 -31.57
C LEU A 19 12.48 23.62 -30.03
N LEU A 20 13.34 22.74 -29.51
CA LEU A 20 13.52 22.57 -28.05
C LEU A 20 14.99 22.59 -27.63
N CYS A 21 15.81 23.34 -28.37
CA CYS A 21 17.18 23.67 -27.94
C CYS A 21 17.43 25.17 -28.14
N GLY A 22 17.03 25.97 -27.14
CA GLY A 22 17.62 27.28 -26.88
C GLY A 22 17.08 28.47 -27.69
N THR A 23 16.74 29.53 -26.94
CA THR A 23 16.53 30.94 -27.35
C THR A 23 15.16 31.30 -27.95
N GLY A 24 14.42 32.15 -27.22
CA GLY A 24 13.21 32.81 -27.70
C GLY A 24 12.00 32.62 -26.79
N ALA A 25 12.02 33.22 -25.60
CA ALA A 25 10.81 33.53 -24.86
C ALA A 25 10.02 34.60 -25.63
N PHE A 26 9.39 34.22 -26.75
CA PHE A 26 8.22 34.96 -27.20
C PHE A 26 7.14 34.74 -26.15
N ALA A 27 6.51 35.83 -25.71
CA ALA A 27 5.41 35.77 -24.77
C ALA A 27 4.23 35.04 -25.44
N GLN A 28 4.22 33.71 -25.34
CA GLN A 28 3.07 32.89 -25.70
C GLN A 28 1.95 33.28 -24.76
N ASN A 29 0.81 33.70 -25.30
CA ASN A 29 -0.39 33.93 -24.49
C ASN A 29 -0.87 32.61 -23.87
N ALA A 30 -1.74 32.68 -22.86
CA ALA A 30 -2.19 31.49 -22.13
C ALA A 30 -2.85 30.43 -23.04
N ALA A 31 -3.52 30.84 -24.12
CA ALA A 31 -4.19 29.93 -25.06
C ALA A 31 -3.19 29.15 -25.92
N GLU A 32 -2.13 29.81 -26.42
CA GLU A 32 -1.06 29.15 -27.16
C GLU A 32 -0.31 28.15 -26.27
N ARG A 33 -0.02 28.52 -25.01
CA ARG A 33 0.59 27.60 -24.04
C ARG A 33 -0.33 26.41 -23.75
N LEU A 34 -1.63 26.65 -23.54
CA LEU A 34 -2.62 25.60 -23.30
C LEU A 34 -2.67 24.59 -24.46
N ALA A 35 -2.77 25.05 -25.71
CA ALA A 35 -2.76 24.17 -26.87
C ALA A 35 -1.46 23.35 -26.98
N ALA A 36 -0.31 23.96 -26.65
CA ALA A 36 0.97 23.25 -26.61
C ALA A 36 1.00 22.17 -25.49
N TYR A 37 0.42 22.45 -24.33
CA TYR A 37 0.28 21.47 -23.25
C TYR A 37 -0.66 20.32 -23.65
N GLU A 38 -1.83 20.59 -24.25
CA GLU A 38 -2.75 19.56 -24.73
C GLU A 38 -2.04 18.55 -25.65
N TYR A 39 -1.31 19.07 -26.64
CA TYR A 39 -0.53 18.24 -27.56
C TYR A 39 0.57 17.46 -26.83
N SER A 40 1.39 18.12 -26.02
CA SER A 40 2.53 17.49 -25.34
C SER A 40 2.09 16.42 -24.32
N LEU A 41 0.99 16.65 -23.61
CA LEU A 41 0.40 15.70 -22.68
C LEU A 41 -0.16 14.47 -23.41
N SER A 42 -0.76 14.63 -24.59
CA SER A 42 -1.20 13.49 -25.42
C SER A 42 -0.04 12.62 -25.92
N LEU A 43 1.16 13.20 -26.04
CA LEU A 43 2.40 12.49 -26.36
C LEU A 43 3.13 11.93 -25.13
N GLY A 44 2.55 12.08 -23.94
CA GLY A 44 3.09 11.59 -22.69
C GLY A 44 4.33 12.34 -22.19
N ASP A 45 4.50 13.63 -22.50
CA ASP A 45 5.68 14.39 -22.06
C ASP A 45 5.61 14.75 -20.55
N PRO A 46 6.48 14.17 -19.70
CA PRO A 46 6.45 14.45 -18.26
C PRO A 46 7.07 15.80 -17.88
N ALA A 47 7.87 16.42 -18.75
CA ALA A 47 8.38 17.78 -18.54
C ALA A 47 7.26 18.79 -18.78
N ALA A 48 6.54 18.67 -19.90
CA ALA A 48 5.36 19.50 -20.19
C ALA A 48 4.30 19.37 -19.08
N ALA A 49 4.05 18.15 -18.59
CA ALA A 49 3.17 17.91 -17.45
C ALA A 49 3.57 18.72 -16.20
N SER A 50 4.87 18.71 -15.86
CA SER A 50 5.37 19.46 -14.70
C SER A 50 5.22 20.97 -14.88
N VAL A 51 5.39 21.49 -16.11
CA VAL A 51 5.24 22.91 -16.40
C VAL A 51 3.76 23.33 -16.33
N PHE A 52 2.86 22.57 -16.98
CA PHE A 52 1.42 22.82 -16.96
C PHE A 52 0.85 22.87 -15.54
N LEU A 53 1.23 21.93 -14.66
CA LEU A 53 0.77 21.90 -13.27
C LEU A 53 1.18 23.15 -12.46
N ASN A 54 2.21 23.87 -12.89
CA ASN A 54 2.67 25.12 -12.28
C ASN A 54 2.18 26.39 -13.01
N ASP A 55 1.64 26.27 -14.23
CA ASP A 55 1.12 27.39 -15.01
C ASP A 55 -0.32 27.71 -14.60
N ARG A 56 -0.48 28.64 -13.66
CA ARG A 56 -1.80 29.01 -13.12
C ARG A 56 -2.70 29.61 -14.21
N GLU A 57 -2.17 30.48 -15.06
CA GLU A 57 -2.96 31.13 -16.11
C GLU A 57 -3.49 30.11 -17.14
N ALA A 58 -2.66 29.16 -17.56
CA ALA A 58 -3.10 28.12 -18.49
C ALA A 58 -4.12 27.17 -17.86
N ARG A 59 -4.00 26.87 -16.56
CA ARG A 59 -5.00 26.07 -15.83
C ARG A 59 -6.32 26.80 -15.63
N ASP A 60 -6.27 28.10 -15.29
CA ASP A 60 -7.45 28.94 -15.15
C ASP A 60 -8.18 29.06 -16.51
N LEU A 61 -7.42 29.18 -17.62
CA LEU A 61 -7.99 29.16 -18.97
C LEU A 61 -8.62 27.80 -19.31
N ALA A 62 -7.92 26.69 -19.04
CA ALA A 62 -8.44 25.35 -19.27
C ALA A 62 -9.72 25.07 -18.47
N ALA A 63 -9.87 25.71 -17.30
CA ALA A 63 -11.07 25.59 -16.47
C ALA A 63 -12.26 26.32 -17.10
N GLY A 64 -12.01 27.44 -17.78
CA GLY A 64 -13.02 28.14 -18.58
C GLY A 64 -13.43 27.40 -19.86
N GLU A 65 -12.66 26.39 -20.29
CA GLU A 65 -12.94 25.55 -21.45
C GLU A 65 -13.49 24.15 -21.10
N ASP A 66 -13.81 23.88 -19.83
CA ASP A 66 -14.26 22.56 -19.33
C ASP A 66 -13.27 21.40 -19.61
N LYS A 67 -11.98 21.71 -19.79
CA LYS A 67 -10.92 20.71 -20.06
C LYS A 67 -9.87 20.60 -18.95
N ALA A 68 -9.87 21.53 -17.99
CA ALA A 68 -8.84 21.60 -16.94
C ALA A 68 -8.64 20.27 -16.24
N SER A 69 -9.70 19.63 -15.76
CA SER A 69 -9.60 18.42 -14.95
C SER A 69 -9.01 17.24 -15.73
N ALA A 70 -9.38 17.07 -17.01
CA ALA A 70 -8.80 16.04 -17.88
C ALA A 70 -7.30 16.27 -18.15
N LEU A 71 -6.89 17.53 -18.36
CA LEU A 71 -5.48 17.88 -18.55
C LEU A 71 -4.68 17.75 -17.26
N ILE A 72 -5.25 18.15 -16.11
CA ILE A 72 -4.65 17.98 -14.78
C ILE A 72 -4.47 16.48 -14.48
N SER A 73 -5.48 15.66 -14.77
CA SER A 73 -5.43 14.21 -14.63
C SER A 73 -4.26 13.61 -15.43
N LYS A 74 -4.15 13.91 -16.73
CA LYS A 74 -3.03 13.44 -17.56
C LYS A 74 -1.68 13.92 -17.04
N ALA A 75 -1.58 15.19 -16.66
CA ALA A 75 -0.34 15.77 -16.18
C ALA A 75 0.12 15.17 -14.84
N GLU A 76 -0.78 15.03 -13.86
CA GLU A 76 -0.47 14.40 -12.57
C GLU A 76 -0.10 12.91 -12.76
N ALA A 77 -0.77 12.18 -13.65
CA ALA A 77 -0.43 10.79 -13.96
C ALA A 77 0.98 10.64 -14.58
N LEU A 78 1.34 11.52 -15.53
CA LEU A 78 2.67 11.53 -16.15
C LEU A 78 3.77 11.93 -15.16
N LYS A 79 3.49 12.92 -14.32
CA LYS A 79 4.39 13.33 -13.24
C LYS A 79 4.59 12.19 -12.24
N ASP A 80 3.52 11.55 -11.78
CA ASP A 80 3.59 10.42 -10.86
C ASP A 80 4.33 9.23 -11.46
N LEU A 81 4.10 8.88 -12.72
CA LEU A 81 4.86 7.82 -13.40
C LEU A 81 6.36 8.13 -13.42
N LYS A 82 6.73 9.37 -13.76
CA LYS A 82 8.13 9.82 -13.72
C LYS A 82 8.71 9.71 -12.32
N ASP A 83 7.99 10.16 -11.30
CA ASP A 83 8.42 10.13 -9.90
C ASP A 83 8.55 8.68 -9.38
N LEU A 84 7.59 7.82 -9.69
CA LEU A 84 7.63 6.38 -9.42
C LEU A 84 8.90 5.78 -10.02
N LEU A 85 9.11 5.98 -11.32
CA LEU A 85 10.23 5.38 -12.01
C LEU A 85 11.55 6.00 -11.56
N ALA A 86 11.60 7.24 -11.07
CA ALA A 86 12.81 7.86 -10.54
C ALA A 86 13.33 7.19 -9.25
N MET A 87 12.49 6.43 -8.53
CA MET A 87 12.89 5.71 -7.32
C MET A 87 13.98 4.65 -7.58
N PRO A 88 14.75 4.25 -6.54
CA PRO A 88 15.83 3.27 -6.68
C PRO A 88 15.29 1.83 -6.80
N TRP A 89 14.82 1.48 -8.00
CA TRP A 89 14.38 0.14 -8.37
C TRP A 89 15.57 -0.73 -8.79
N ASP A 90 15.57 -1.97 -8.33
CA ASP A 90 16.54 -3.00 -8.69
C ASP A 90 15.80 -4.33 -8.92
N GLY A 91 16.51 -5.35 -9.43
CA GLY A 91 15.90 -6.64 -9.78
C GLY A 91 15.19 -7.33 -8.62
N THR A 92 15.59 -7.09 -7.37
CA THR A 92 14.94 -7.69 -6.19
C THR A 92 13.58 -7.04 -5.87
N LYS A 93 13.28 -5.89 -6.49
CA LYS A 93 12.04 -5.14 -6.31
C LYS A 93 11.13 -5.17 -7.54
N ALA A 94 11.40 -6.04 -8.52
CA ALA A 94 10.62 -6.13 -9.74
C ALA A 94 9.13 -6.43 -9.47
N ASN A 95 8.82 -7.30 -8.50
CA ASN A 95 7.44 -7.61 -8.12
C ASN A 95 6.72 -6.41 -7.50
N LYS A 96 7.42 -5.63 -6.66
CA LYS A 96 6.88 -4.39 -6.10
C LYS A 96 6.65 -3.33 -7.16
N LEU A 97 7.58 -3.18 -8.11
CA LEU A 97 7.37 -2.29 -9.24
C LEU A 97 6.22 -2.76 -10.13
N SER A 98 6.04 -4.07 -10.32
CA SER A 98 4.90 -4.65 -11.04
C SER A 98 3.57 -4.24 -10.41
N GLN A 99 3.44 -4.37 -9.09
CA GLN A 99 2.26 -3.92 -8.33
C GLN A 99 2.03 -2.40 -8.45
N ALA A 100 3.09 -1.61 -8.45
CA ALA A 100 2.97 -0.16 -8.59
C ALA A 100 2.57 0.27 -10.01
N LEU A 101 3.06 -0.42 -11.03
CA LEU A 101 2.71 -0.15 -12.42
C LEU A 101 1.31 -0.66 -12.76
N SER A 102 0.87 -1.79 -12.20
CA SER A 102 -0.46 -2.36 -12.51
C SER A 102 -1.62 -1.46 -12.11
N ILE A 103 -1.45 -0.62 -11.09
CA ILE A 103 -2.49 0.35 -10.68
C ILE A 103 -2.44 1.67 -11.46
N ARG A 104 -1.44 1.84 -12.35
CA ARG A 104 -1.21 3.06 -13.14
C ARG A 104 -1.42 2.85 -14.63
N ILE A 105 -1.04 1.68 -15.12
CA ILE A 105 -1.07 1.30 -16.53
C ILE A 105 -2.16 0.24 -16.69
N ASP A 106 -3.35 0.73 -17.01
CA ASP A 106 -4.53 -0.05 -17.34
C ASP A 106 -5.36 0.70 -18.41
N ALA A 107 -6.39 0.06 -18.95
CA ALA A 107 -7.24 0.60 -20.02
C ALA A 107 -8.04 1.83 -19.61
N ASP A 108 -8.44 1.89 -18.34
CA ASP A 108 -9.26 2.95 -17.75
C ASP A 108 -8.44 4.05 -17.05
N LYS A 109 -7.10 3.98 -17.10
CA LYS A 109 -6.23 4.96 -16.42
C LYS A 109 -5.78 6.09 -17.34
N PRO A 110 -5.51 7.30 -16.80
CA PRO A 110 -5.12 8.46 -17.61
C PRO A 110 -3.87 8.25 -18.49
N LEU A 111 -2.98 7.33 -18.12
CA LEU A 111 -1.78 6.99 -18.89
C LEU A 111 -2.09 6.31 -20.24
N ALA A 112 -3.24 5.65 -20.39
CA ALA A 112 -3.68 5.13 -21.68
C ALA A 112 -3.96 6.28 -22.67
N GLY A 113 -4.67 7.31 -22.22
CA GLY A 113 -4.94 8.53 -22.98
C GLY A 113 -3.73 9.46 -23.20
N ALA A 114 -2.58 9.12 -22.63
CA ALA A 114 -1.28 9.77 -22.84
C ALA A 114 -0.30 8.93 -23.69
N GLY A 115 -0.77 7.81 -24.24
CA GLY A 115 0.03 6.93 -25.10
C GLY A 115 1.07 6.08 -24.38
N VAL A 116 1.00 5.96 -23.05
CA VAL A 116 1.93 5.16 -22.23
C VAL A 116 1.38 3.76 -21.91
N GLY A 117 0.06 3.59 -21.97
CA GLY A 117 -0.65 2.30 -21.86
C GLY A 117 -1.73 2.15 -22.93
N PRO A 118 -2.67 1.21 -22.79
CA PRO A 118 -2.73 0.18 -21.74
C PRO A 118 -1.69 -0.93 -21.90
N GLU A 119 -1.16 -1.14 -23.10
CA GLU A 119 -0.17 -2.19 -23.38
C GLU A 119 1.15 -1.89 -22.62
N PRO A 120 1.59 -2.77 -21.70
CA PRO A 120 2.70 -2.48 -20.80
C PRO A 120 4.03 -2.18 -21.52
N GLU A 121 4.23 -2.74 -22.71
CA GLU A 121 5.43 -2.53 -23.53
C GLU A 121 5.58 -1.08 -24.03
N LYS A 122 4.47 -0.31 -24.15
CA LYS A 122 4.55 1.13 -24.51
C LYS A 122 5.35 1.95 -23.50
N LEU A 123 5.42 1.50 -22.25
CA LEU A 123 6.27 2.10 -21.22
C LEU A 123 7.76 2.05 -21.60
N LEU A 124 8.21 1.02 -22.31
CA LEU A 124 9.60 0.90 -22.74
C LEU A 124 9.95 1.97 -23.79
N THR A 125 9.07 2.17 -24.78
CA THR A 125 9.19 3.24 -25.78
C THR A 125 9.17 4.62 -25.11
N TRP A 126 8.28 4.82 -24.13
CA TRP A 126 8.23 6.05 -23.33
C TRP A 126 9.54 6.30 -22.57
N LEU A 127 10.12 5.26 -21.96
CA LEU A 127 11.40 5.35 -21.27
C LEU A 127 12.56 5.70 -22.22
N GLU A 128 12.57 5.16 -23.43
CA GLU A 128 13.59 5.49 -24.43
C GLU A 128 13.50 6.96 -24.85
N LYS A 129 12.29 7.48 -25.05
CA LYS A 129 12.07 8.86 -25.45
C LYS A 129 12.38 9.86 -24.33
N TYR A 130 11.84 9.65 -23.13
CA TYR A 130 11.85 10.66 -22.07
C TYR A 130 12.83 10.37 -20.93
N GLN A 131 13.32 9.14 -20.79
CA GLN A 131 14.29 8.74 -19.76
C GLN A 131 15.48 7.96 -20.34
N PRO A 132 16.12 8.41 -21.45
CA PRO A 132 17.16 7.65 -22.14
C PRO A 132 18.35 7.33 -21.24
N ALA A 133 18.65 8.24 -20.30
CA ALA A 133 19.77 8.16 -19.35
C ALA A 133 19.58 7.11 -18.23
N TYR A 134 18.41 6.47 -18.11
CA TYR A 134 18.23 5.42 -17.11
C TYR A 134 19.16 4.23 -17.39
N PRO A 135 19.85 3.70 -16.36
CA PRO A 135 20.82 2.63 -16.54
C PRO A 135 20.14 1.35 -17.05
N ARG A 136 20.88 0.54 -17.80
CA ARG A 136 20.37 -0.72 -18.39
C ARG A 136 19.71 -1.62 -17.34
N SER A 137 20.33 -1.77 -16.16
CA SER A 137 19.79 -2.57 -15.05
C SER A 137 18.39 -2.13 -14.60
N LYS A 138 18.10 -0.83 -14.66
CA LYS A 138 16.78 -0.27 -14.34
C LYS A 138 15.77 -0.56 -15.44
N LYS A 139 16.15 -0.42 -16.71
CA LYS A 139 15.31 -0.81 -17.85
C LYS A 139 14.97 -2.31 -17.82
N GLU A 140 15.94 -3.16 -17.47
CA GLU A 140 15.69 -4.60 -17.25
C GLU A 140 14.75 -4.85 -16.06
N THR A 141 14.88 -4.08 -14.97
CA THR A 141 13.92 -4.15 -13.85
C THR A 141 12.50 -3.78 -14.29
N VAL A 142 12.35 -2.79 -15.17
CA VAL A 142 11.04 -2.44 -15.76
C VAL A 142 10.50 -3.57 -16.62
N LYS A 143 11.32 -4.19 -17.49
CA LYS A 143 10.91 -5.38 -18.27
C LYS A 143 10.41 -6.52 -17.37
N ASN A 144 11.12 -6.77 -16.27
CA ASN A 144 10.73 -7.75 -15.26
C ASN A 144 9.42 -7.39 -14.55
N ALA A 145 9.18 -6.10 -14.32
CA ALA A 145 7.98 -5.61 -13.65
C ALA A 145 6.74 -5.63 -14.54
N ILE A 146 6.87 -5.29 -15.83
CA ILE A 146 5.78 -5.38 -16.81
C ILE A 146 5.50 -6.82 -17.26
N ARG A 147 6.29 -7.78 -16.76
CA ARG A 147 6.16 -9.21 -17.08
C ARG A 147 6.29 -9.46 -18.59
N GLN A 148 7.32 -8.89 -19.24
CA GLN A 148 7.52 -9.10 -20.66
C GLN A 148 7.63 -10.61 -20.98
N TRP A 149 7.06 -11.05 -22.11
CA TRP A 149 6.99 -12.47 -22.48
C TRP A 149 8.32 -13.21 -22.32
N ASP A 150 9.39 -12.66 -22.89
CA ASP A 150 10.72 -13.31 -22.89
C ASP A 150 11.34 -13.38 -21.47
N ILE A 151 10.87 -12.55 -20.53
CA ILE A 151 11.23 -12.66 -19.11
C ILE A 151 10.48 -13.80 -18.44
N VAL A 152 9.17 -13.90 -18.68
CA VAL A 152 8.29 -14.86 -17.99
C VAL A 152 8.47 -16.28 -18.53
N PHE A 153 8.57 -16.42 -19.85
CA PHE A 153 8.59 -17.71 -20.55
C PHE A 153 9.94 -18.05 -21.18
N GLY A 154 10.97 -17.21 -20.98
CA GLY A 154 12.33 -17.47 -21.43
C GLY A 154 12.43 -17.58 -22.95
N THR A 155 12.90 -18.72 -23.45
CA THR A 155 13.15 -18.97 -24.88
C THR A 155 11.91 -19.44 -25.65
N MET A 156 10.72 -19.49 -25.02
CA MET A 156 9.49 -19.85 -25.72
C MET A 156 9.16 -18.80 -26.77
N THR A 157 9.02 -19.21 -28.02
CA THR A 157 8.99 -18.26 -29.14
C THR A 157 7.63 -17.60 -29.36
N ALA A 158 6.53 -18.32 -29.17
CA ALA A 158 5.20 -17.80 -29.53
C ALA A 158 4.04 -18.29 -28.67
N VAL A 159 4.13 -19.49 -28.07
CA VAL A 159 2.95 -20.15 -27.49
C VAL A 159 3.29 -20.86 -26.18
N ARG A 160 2.46 -20.65 -25.16
CA ARG A 160 2.47 -21.41 -23.91
C ARG A 160 1.13 -22.14 -23.74
N ALA A 161 1.20 -23.47 -23.74
CA ALA A 161 0.08 -24.31 -23.34
C ALA A 161 -0.01 -24.36 -21.81
N MET A 162 -1.23 -24.23 -21.28
CA MET A 162 -1.53 -24.24 -19.86
C MET A 162 -2.68 -25.21 -19.58
N SER A 163 -2.63 -25.85 -18.42
CA SER A 163 -3.81 -26.49 -17.85
C SER A 163 -4.40 -25.51 -16.83
N TRP A 164 -5.70 -25.26 -16.81
CA TRP A 164 -6.38 -24.55 -15.72
C TRP A 164 -7.39 -25.50 -15.06
N ASP A 165 -7.84 -25.20 -13.84
CA ASP A 165 -8.67 -26.06 -12.99
C ASP A 165 -9.65 -26.98 -13.75
N GLN A 166 -10.50 -26.43 -14.63
CA GLN A 166 -11.48 -27.17 -15.45
C GLN A 166 -11.01 -27.47 -16.89
N ALA A 167 -9.88 -26.90 -17.31
CA ALA A 167 -9.35 -26.88 -18.66
C ALA A 167 -7.97 -27.57 -18.67
N THR A 168 -7.95 -28.91 -18.59
CA THR A 168 -6.68 -29.65 -18.52
C THR A 168 -6.17 -30.05 -19.89
N LEU A 169 -4.84 -30.02 -20.08
CA LEU A 169 -4.21 -30.57 -21.29
C LEU A 169 -4.49 -32.07 -21.44
N ARG A 170 -4.71 -32.79 -20.33
CA ARG A 170 -5.09 -34.21 -20.32
C ARG A 170 -6.49 -34.47 -20.88
N SER A 171 -7.41 -33.52 -20.70
CA SER A 171 -8.77 -33.57 -21.28
C SER A 171 -8.87 -32.96 -22.69
N GLY A 172 -7.75 -32.52 -23.28
CA GLY A 172 -7.75 -31.84 -24.58
C GLY A 172 -8.32 -30.42 -24.58
N GLN A 173 -8.64 -29.87 -23.40
CA GLN A 173 -9.22 -28.53 -23.21
C GLN A 173 -8.20 -27.58 -22.57
N GLY A 174 -6.92 -27.65 -22.95
CA GLY A 174 -5.91 -26.74 -22.41
C GLY A 174 -6.13 -25.29 -22.89
N VAL A 175 -5.74 -24.32 -22.08
CA VAL A 175 -5.72 -22.91 -22.47
C VAL A 175 -4.37 -22.58 -23.09
N THR A 176 -4.39 -21.87 -24.21
CA THR A 176 -3.18 -21.43 -24.89
C THR A 176 -3.07 -19.92 -24.82
N VAL A 177 -1.93 -19.42 -24.35
CA VAL A 177 -1.60 -17.98 -24.41
C VAL A 177 -0.50 -17.80 -25.44
N THR A 178 -0.74 -16.89 -26.39
CA THR A 178 0.24 -16.50 -27.41
C THR A 178 1.02 -15.27 -26.96
N LYS A 179 2.19 -15.05 -27.55
CA LYS A 179 3.02 -13.85 -27.30
C LYS A 179 2.27 -12.56 -27.65
N GLU A 180 1.48 -12.58 -28.71
CA GLU A 180 0.66 -11.45 -29.15
C GLU A 180 -0.48 -11.16 -28.16
N ALA A 181 -1.20 -12.20 -27.72
CA ALA A 181 -2.25 -12.05 -26.72
C ALA A 181 -1.68 -11.53 -25.38
N TRP A 182 -0.52 -12.05 -24.98
CA TRP A 182 0.18 -11.57 -23.78
C TRP A 182 0.59 -10.10 -23.89
N ALA A 183 1.11 -9.68 -25.05
CA ALA A 183 1.50 -8.29 -25.31
C ALA A 183 0.32 -7.32 -25.20
N ALA A 184 -0.89 -7.75 -25.57
CA ALA A 184 -2.11 -6.96 -25.46
C ALA A 184 -2.68 -6.89 -24.02
N MET A 185 -2.31 -7.83 -23.14
CA MET A 185 -2.80 -7.87 -21.75
C MET A 185 -2.19 -6.76 -20.89
N VAL A 186 -3.00 -6.20 -20.00
CA VAL A 186 -2.54 -5.29 -18.95
C VAL A 186 -1.78 -6.05 -17.86
N ILE A 187 -1.02 -5.32 -17.03
CA ILE A 187 -0.16 -5.94 -16.00
C ILE A 187 -0.98 -6.76 -15.00
N GLY A 188 -2.19 -6.30 -14.65
CA GLY A 188 -3.10 -7.00 -13.73
C GLY A 188 -3.49 -8.40 -14.25
N GLU A 189 -3.83 -8.50 -15.54
CA GLU A 189 -4.17 -9.77 -16.20
C GLU A 189 -2.97 -10.72 -16.23
N ARG A 190 -1.78 -10.21 -16.57
CA ARG A 190 -0.53 -10.99 -16.55
C ARG A 190 -0.23 -11.56 -15.15
N ASN A 191 -0.39 -10.74 -14.11
CA ASN A 191 -0.19 -11.17 -12.72
C ASN A 191 -1.22 -12.23 -12.30
N THR A 192 -2.46 -12.14 -12.78
CA THR A 192 -3.50 -13.16 -12.55
C THR A 192 -3.12 -14.50 -13.18
N ILE A 193 -2.65 -14.49 -14.44
CA ILE A 193 -2.19 -15.71 -15.13
C ILE A 193 -0.99 -16.33 -14.40
N ILE A 194 0.00 -15.52 -14.01
CA ILE A 194 1.17 -15.98 -13.25
C ILE A 194 0.74 -16.63 -11.93
N SER A 195 -0.23 -16.05 -11.23
CA SER A 195 -0.76 -16.62 -9.98
C SER A 195 -1.37 -18.01 -10.17
N GLN A 196 -1.98 -18.28 -11.33
CA GLN A 196 -2.46 -19.62 -11.67
C GLN A 196 -1.31 -20.58 -12.00
N LEU A 197 -0.29 -20.10 -12.73
CA LEU A 197 0.91 -20.89 -13.05
C LEU A 197 1.68 -21.32 -11.80
N MET A 198 1.76 -20.46 -10.79
CA MET A 198 2.40 -20.75 -9.50
C MET A 198 1.83 -21.98 -8.78
N LYS A 199 0.54 -22.30 -8.98
CA LYS A 199 -0.10 -23.49 -8.39
C LYS A 199 0.44 -24.80 -9.00
N GLN A 200 1.00 -24.74 -10.20
CA GLN A 200 1.40 -25.91 -11.00
C GLN A 200 2.92 -26.04 -11.09
N ASP A 201 3.62 -24.90 -11.12
CA ASP A 201 5.05 -24.84 -11.29
C ASP A 201 5.69 -23.90 -10.25
N PRO A 202 6.41 -24.46 -9.26
CA PRO A 202 7.10 -23.70 -8.23
C PRO A 202 8.12 -22.68 -8.76
N ALA A 203 8.58 -22.80 -10.02
CA ALA A 203 9.47 -21.82 -10.64
C ALA A 203 8.83 -20.41 -10.71
N PHE A 204 7.49 -20.33 -10.77
CA PHE A 204 6.79 -19.05 -10.82
C PHE A 204 6.62 -18.37 -9.46
N LEU A 205 6.95 -19.04 -8.35
CA LEU A 205 6.87 -18.44 -7.00
C LEU A 205 7.69 -17.16 -6.86
N VAL A 206 8.72 -16.99 -7.69
CA VAL A 206 9.58 -15.80 -7.73
C VAL A 206 8.83 -14.52 -8.11
N TYR A 207 7.62 -14.61 -8.66
CA TYR A 207 6.81 -13.46 -9.08
C TYR A 207 5.88 -12.91 -7.99
N ASP A 208 5.80 -13.56 -6.83
CA ASP A 208 5.05 -13.11 -5.66
C ASP A 208 5.92 -13.14 -4.39
N ASP A 209 6.26 -11.96 -3.88
CA ASP A 209 7.13 -11.82 -2.70
C ASP A 209 6.50 -12.43 -1.43
N ALA A 210 5.18 -12.38 -1.29
CA ALA A 210 4.48 -12.87 -0.10
C ALA A 210 4.44 -14.39 -0.09
N VAL A 211 4.11 -15.00 -1.23
CA VAL A 211 4.14 -16.47 -1.37
C VAL A 211 5.57 -16.99 -1.24
N LEU A 212 6.55 -16.32 -1.83
CA LEU A 212 7.97 -16.68 -1.68
C LEU A 212 8.45 -16.59 -0.21
N ALA A 213 8.03 -15.55 0.53
CA ALA A 213 8.34 -15.43 1.94
C ALA A 213 7.70 -16.56 2.77
N SER A 214 6.41 -16.85 2.53
CA SER A 214 5.70 -17.95 3.18
C SER A 214 6.38 -19.31 2.92
N ALA A 215 6.79 -19.57 1.68
CA ALA A 215 7.50 -20.80 1.32
C ALA A 215 8.85 -20.93 2.07
N LYS A 216 9.59 -19.82 2.24
CA LYS A 216 10.83 -19.80 3.03
C LYS A 216 10.57 -20.10 4.51
N ASP A 217 9.52 -19.53 5.08
CA ASP A 217 9.12 -19.77 6.47
C ASP A 217 8.71 -21.23 6.70
N GLN A 218 8.00 -21.84 5.75
CA GLN A 218 7.67 -23.27 5.77
C GLN A 218 8.92 -24.15 5.72
N VAL A 219 9.90 -23.82 4.88
CA VAL A 219 11.19 -24.53 4.84
C VAL A 219 11.94 -24.40 6.17
N ALA A 220 11.95 -23.21 6.79
CA ALA A 220 12.58 -22.99 8.09
C ALA A 220 11.89 -23.80 9.21
N LEU A 221 10.55 -23.85 9.19
CA LEU A 221 9.77 -24.68 10.09
C LEU A 221 10.07 -26.17 9.90
N GLN A 222 10.07 -26.66 8.65
CA GLN A 222 10.38 -28.06 8.33
C GLN A 222 11.77 -28.47 8.83
N LYS A 223 12.77 -27.60 8.68
CA LYS A 223 14.12 -27.83 9.23
C LYS A 223 14.09 -27.98 10.76
N SER A 224 13.33 -27.12 11.44
CA SER A 224 13.23 -27.14 12.91
C SER A 224 12.51 -28.40 13.39
N VAL A 225 11.40 -28.78 12.74
CA VAL A 225 10.69 -30.04 12.98
C VAL A 225 11.63 -31.24 12.81
N ASN A 226 12.42 -31.28 11.74
CA ASN A 226 13.36 -32.37 11.49
C ASN A 226 14.48 -32.42 12.54
N ARG A 227 15.01 -31.27 12.97
CA ARG A 227 16.01 -31.21 14.04
C ARG A 227 15.47 -31.70 15.37
N VAL A 228 14.24 -31.32 15.74
CA VAL A 228 13.60 -31.84 16.96
C VAL A 228 13.36 -33.35 16.87
N LYS A 229 12.92 -33.87 15.72
CA LYS A 229 12.78 -35.33 15.51
C LYS A 229 14.10 -36.08 15.67
N ALA A 230 15.21 -35.48 15.24
CA ALA A 230 16.55 -36.07 15.36
C ALA A 230 17.25 -35.79 16.69
N SER A 231 16.69 -34.94 17.56
CA SER A 231 17.37 -34.44 18.77
C SER A 231 17.49 -35.45 19.91
N GLY A 232 16.75 -36.56 19.86
CA GLY A 232 16.61 -37.50 20.98
C GLY A 232 15.66 -37.03 22.10
N LEU A 233 15.05 -35.85 21.97
CA LEU A 233 14.07 -35.33 22.95
C LEU A 233 12.71 -36.05 22.91
N LEU A 234 12.45 -36.84 21.86
CA LEU A 234 11.17 -37.52 21.65
C LEU A 234 11.30 -39.02 21.95
N THR A 235 10.30 -39.56 22.63
CA THR A 235 10.15 -41.00 22.79
C THR A 235 9.81 -41.69 21.45
N PRO A 236 10.06 -43.00 21.31
CA PRO A 236 9.65 -43.74 20.11
C PRO A 236 8.15 -43.64 19.81
N ALA A 237 7.30 -43.62 20.84
CA ALA A 237 5.86 -43.45 20.69
C ALA A 237 5.49 -42.06 20.14
N GLN A 238 6.14 -41.00 20.61
CA GLN A 238 5.94 -39.64 20.08
C GLN A 238 6.43 -39.53 18.63
N LEU A 239 7.57 -40.14 18.28
CA LEU A 239 8.06 -40.18 16.90
C LEU A 239 7.07 -40.91 15.97
N ALA A 240 6.50 -42.03 16.42
CA ALA A 240 5.47 -42.75 15.68
C ALA A 240 4.22 -41.90 15.42
N GLN A 241 3.80 -41.09 16.39
CA GLN A 241 2.67 -40.17 16.23
C GLN A 241 2.91 -39.09 15.17
N LEU A 242 4.17 -38.73 14.87
CA LEU A 242 4.50 -37.73 13.85
C LEU A 242 4.59 -38.32 12.43
N SER A 243 4.73 -39.64 12.31
CA SER A 243 4.94 -40.31 11.03
C SER A 243 3.71 -40.17 10.11
N GLY A 244 3.95 -39.89 8.83
CA GLY A 244 2.90 -39.74 7.82
C GLY A 244 2.01 -38.49 7.93
N LYS A 245 2.23 -37.63 8.94
CA LYS A 245 1.44 -36.41 9.14
C LYS A 245 1.95 -35.23 8.33
N THR A 246 1.07 -34.27 8.07
CA THR A 246 1.45 -33.01 7.41
C THR A 246 2.43 -32.21 8.28
N LEU A 247 3.14 -31.24 7.70
CA LEU A 247 4.04 -30.37 8.47
C LEU A 247 3.28 -29.60 9.56
N ALA A 248 2.07 -29.12 9.26
CA ALA A 248 1.22 -28.41 10.22
C ALA A 248 0.86 -29.31 11.41
N ASP A 249 0.40 -30.53 11.15
CA ASP A 249 0.07 -31.51 12.19
C ASP A 249 1.30 -31.90 13.02
N GLN A 250 2.46 -32.07 12.36
CA GLN A 250 3.71 -32.35 13.06
C GLN A 250 4.09 -31.20 14.00
N ALA A 251 4.00 -29.95 13.53
CA ALA A 251 4.28 -28.77 14.34
C ALA A 251 3.30 -28.63 15.51
N TYR A 252 2.01 -28.89 15.28
CA TYR A 252 0.98 -28.87 16.32
C TYR A 252 1.27 -29.91 17.42
N LEU A 253 1.52 -31.17 17.05
CA LEU A 253 1.82 -32.25 18.00
C LEU A 253 3.12 -32.01 18.75
N LEU A 254 4.19 -31.58 18.07
CA LEU A 254 5.45 -31.22 18.71
C LEU A 254 5.25 -30.11 19.74
N GLY A 255 4.52 -29.06 19.39
CA GLY A 255 4.22 -27.99 20.33
C GLY A 255 3.31 -28.42 21.49
N ASN A 256 2.52 -29.49 21.35
CA ASN A 256 1.79 -30.10 22.46
C ASN A 256 2.72 -30.95 23.35
N PHE A 257 3.67 -31.69 22.78
CA PHE A 257 4.64 -32.49 23.54
C PHE A 257 5.56 -31.65 24.43
N PHE A 258 5.89 -30.44 23.98
CA PHE A 258 6.78 -29.51 24.72
C PHE A 258 6.04 -28.38 25.44
N ASP A 259 4.71 -28.45 25.49
CA ASP A 259 3.89 -27.51 26.25
C ASP A 259 4.25 -27.54 27.75
N GLY A 260 4.15 -26.39 28.41
CA GLY A 260 4.51 -26.25 29.84
C GLY A 260 6.01 -26.14 30.15
N GLY A 261 6.88 -26.00 29.14
CA GLY A 261 8.28 -25.58 29.33
C GLY A 261 9.31 -26.71 29.35
N ALA A 262 8.93 -27.93 28.96
CA ALA A 262 9.81 -29.11 28.90
C ALA A 262 11.07 -28.93 28.02
N ALA A 263 11.11 -27.90 27.16
CA ALA A 263 12.27 -27.56 26.34
C ALA A 263 12.54 -26.05 26.26
N LYS A 264 12.35 -25.34 27.38
CA LYS A 264 12.63 -23.90 27.48
C LYS A 264 14.08 -23.61 27.07
N GLY A 265 14.26 -22.66 26.15
CA GLY A 265 15.58 -22.26 25.64
C GLY A 265 16.04 -22.98 24.37
N ASN A 266 15.21 -23.87 23.79
CA ASN A 266 15.48 -24.47 22.48
C ASN A 266 14.85 -23.64 21.35
N ASP A 267 15.67 -23.09 20.46
CA ASP A 267 15.24 -22.22 19.36
C ASP A 267 14.35 -22.92 18.33
N ASP A 268 14.59 -24.21 18.06
CA ASP A 268 13.76 -24.98 17.12
C ASP A 268 12.36 -25.19 17.69
N ILE A 269 12.25 -25.45 19.00
CA ILE A 269 10.96 -25.59 19.69
C ILE A 269 10.24 -24.24 19.82
N ALA A 270 10.97 -23.16 20.09
CA ALA A 270 10.40 -21.81 20.08
C ALA A 270 9.80 -21.45 18.70
N ARG A 271 10.48 -21.81 17.62
CA ARG A 271 9.96 -21.64 16.25
C ARG A 271 8.72 -22.49 15.99
N ILE A 272 8.71 -23.74 16.44
CA ILE A 272 7.55 -24.62 16.34
C ILE A 272 6.35 -24.01 17.10
N HIS A 273 6.53 -23.54 18.33
CA HIS A 273 5.46 -22.90 19.10
C HIS A 273 4.91 -21.64 18.44
N ALA A 274 5.78 -20.81 17.87
CA ALA A 274 5.37 -19.60 17.18
C ALA A 274 4.59 -19.89 15.89
N ALA A 275 4.94 -20.95 15.16
CA ALA A 275 4.39 -21.26 13.85
C ALA A 275 3.18 -22.20 13.85
N ARG A 276 2.99 -23.02 14.90
CA ARG A 276 1.84 -23.93 14.99
C ARG A 276 0.53 -23.18 15.28
N ASP A 277 -0.58 -23.85 15.01
CA ASP A 277 -1.90 -23.42 15.44
C ASP A 277 -2.03 -23.42 16.97
N SER A 278 -2.95 -22.58 17.48
CA SER A 278 -3.29 -22.48 18.90
C SER A 278 -3.87 -23.78 19.46
N LEU A 279 -3.38 -24.19 20.63
CA LEU A 279 -4.03 -25.20 21.46
C LEU A 279 -5.35 -24.62 22.01
N PRO A 280 -6.33 -25.46 22.39
CA PRO A 280 -7.62 -24.99 22.91
C PRO A 280 -7.52 -23.98 24.07
N LYS A 281 -6.52 -24.14 24.94
CA LYS A 281 -6.27 -23.23 26.08
C LYS A 281 -5.66 -21.87 25.69
N GLU A 282 -5.15 -21.75 24.46
CA GLU A 282 -4.51 -20.55 23.90
C GLU A 282 -5.48 -19.77 23.02
N VAL A 283 -6.54 -20.42 22.52
CA VAL A 283 -7.60 -19.79 21.74
C VAL A 283 -8.37 -18.80 22.61
N LEU A 284 -8.61 -17.60 22.08
CA LEU A 284 -9.46 -16.58 22.71
C LEU A 284 -10.88 -16.64 22.11
N PRO A 285 -11.89 -17.19 22.83
CA PRO A 285 -13.28 -17.12 22.39
C PRO A 285 -13.78 -15.67 22.33
N ALA A 286 -14.89 -15.45 21.62
CA ALA A 286 -15.42 -14.10 21.37
C ALA A 286 -15.58 -13.24 22.65
N GLN A 287 -16.09 -13.83 23.74
CA GLN A 287 -16.27 -13.14 25.02
C GLN A 287 -14.93 -12.71 25.64
N GLN A 288 -13.92 -13.59 25.62
CA GLN A 288 -12.58 -13.26 26.13
C GLN A 288 -11.85 -12.25 25.24
N ARG A 289 -12.08 -12.27 23.92
CA ARG A 289 -11.59 -11.23 23.00
C ARG A 289 -12.17 -9.85 23.34
N ALA A 290 -13.47 -9.78 23.60
CA ALA A 290 -14.13 -8.54 24.00
C ALA A 290 -13.59 -8.02 25.35
N LEU A 291 -13.46 -8.91 26.34
CA LEU A 291 -12.90 -8.57 27.65
C LEU A 291 -11.47 -8.07 27.54
N LEU A 292 -10.61 -8.80 26.82
CA LEU A 292 -9.21 -8.42 26.62
C LEU A 292 -9.09 -7.09 25.86
N GLY A 293 -9.93 -6.82 24.86
CA GLY A 293 -9.99 -5.51 24.20
C GLY A 293 -10.25 -4.37 25.19
N GLY A 294 -11.24 -4.55 26.08
CA GLY A 294 -11.53 -3.59 27.16
C GLY A 294 -10.36 -3.40 28.14
N MET A 295 -9.61 -4.46 28.45
CA MET A 295 -8.42 -4.39 29.32
C MET A 295 -7.22 -3.74 28.60
N LEU A 296 -7.06 -3.96 27.30
CA LEU A 296 -5.96 -3.43 26.50
C LEU A 296 -6.07 -1.92 26.29
N GLY A 297 -7.27 -1.33 26.17
CA GLY A 297 -7.43 0.11 25.98
C GLY A 297 -6.64 0.94 27.02
N PRO A 298 -6.92 0.81 28.33
CA PRO A 298 -6.17 1.49 29.38
C PRO A 298 -4.70 1.07 29.47
N ALA A 299 -4.39 -0.22 29.25
CA ALA A 299 -3.01 -0.73 29.32
C ALA A 299 -2.13 -0.13 28.21
N VAL A 300 -2.66 -0.04 26.98
CA VAL A 300 -1.98 0.59 25.86
C VAL A 300 -1.86 2.09 26.08
N ALA A 301 -2.90 2.78 26.55
CA ALA A 301 -2.82 4.21 26.84
C ALA A 301 -1.66 4.53 27.82
N LYS A 302 -1.50 3.71 28.87
CA LYS A 302 -0.36 3.81 29.78
C LYS A 302 0.97 3.51 29.09
N GLU A 303 1.01 2.50 28.22
CA GLU A 303 2.22 2.12 27.48
C GLU A 303 2.68 3.21 26.52
N LEU A 304 1.78 3.92 25.85
CA LEU A 304 2.13 4.97 24.89
C LEU A 304 2.86 6.15 25.54
N ALA A 305 2.59 6.41 26.82
CA ALA A 305 3.15 7.54 27.54
C ALA A 305 4.70 7.52 27.58
N GLY A 306 5.31 8.72 27.65
CA GLY A 306 6.76 8.87 27.75
C GLY A 306 7.51 8.81 26.41
N THR A 307 6.79 8.69 25.30
CA THR A 307 7.32 8.80 23.93
C THR A 307 6.70 9.99 23.23
N ARG A 308 7.41 10.63 22.29
CA ARG A 308 6.85 11.75 21.56
C ARG A 308 5.70 11.31 20.65
N ALA A 309 5.89 10.18 19.95
CA ALA A 309 4.84 9.62 19.09
C ALA A 309 3.61 9.18 19.90
N GLY A 310 3.81 8.48 21.02
CA GLY A 310 2.71 8.06 21.88
C GLY A 310 2.00 9.23 22.55
N ASN A 311 2.70 10.27 22.99
CA ASN A 311 2.07 11.48 23.52
C ASN A 311 1.21 12.20 22.47
N LYS A 312 1.60 12.19 21.19
CA LYS A 312 0.76 12.70 20.08
C LYS A 312 -0.54 11.90 19.96
N VAL A 313 -0.47 10.58 20.05
CA VAL A 313 -1.64 9.69 20.03
C VAL A 313 -2.54 9.94 21.25
N LEU A 314 -1.97 10.05 22.44
CA LEU A 314 -2.74 10.34 23.65
C LEU A 314 -3.41 11.71 23.60
N ALA A 315 -2.73 12.74 23.07
CA ALA A 315 -3.31 14.07 22.90
C ALA A 315 -4.49 14.10 21.91
N PHE A 316 -4.46 13.22 20.91
CA PHE A 316 -5.58 13.04 19.99
C PHE A 316 -6.80 12.42 20.71
N TYR A 317 -6.62 11.30 21.42
CA TYR A 317 -7.72 10.66 22.16
C TYR A 317 -8.21 11.48 23.37
N ALA A 318 -7.38 12.37 23.91
CA ALA A 318 -7.85 13.34 24.91
C ALA A 318 -8.91 14.31 24.35
N LYS A 319 -8.92 14.55 23.02
CA LYS A 319 -9.87 15.43 22.34
C LYS A 319 -11.04 14.67 21.69
N GLU A 320 -10.75 13.55 21.04
CA GLU A 320 -11.71 12.81 20.22
C GLU A 320 -12.45 11.69 20.97
N GLY A 321 -12.16 11.52 22.26
CA GLY A 321 -12.72 10.47 23.11
C GLY A 321 -11.76 9.29 23.33
N PRO A 322 -12.11 8.37 24.23
CA PRO A 322 -11.18 7.35 24.70
C PRO A 322 -10.74 6.39 23.58
N LEU A 323 -9.48 5.96 23.65
CA LEU A 323 -8.93 4.90 22.80
C LEU A 323 -9.73 3.61 22.98
N LYS A 324 -10.39 3.15 21.91
CA LYS A 324 -11.13 1.89 21.86
C LYS A 324 -10.31 0.83 21.14
N ILE A 325 -10.19 -0.33 21.77
CA ILE A 325 -9.47 -1.49 21.21
C ILE A 325 -10.39 -2.70 21.20
N GLU A 326 -10.40 -3.42 20.08
CA GLU A 326 -11.05 -4.71 19.91
C GLU A 326 -10.05 -5.76 19.44
N ILE A 327 -10.38 -7.04 19.67
CA ILE A 327 -9.58 -8.18 19.20
C ILE A 327 -10.44 -9.05 18.28
N LYS A 328 -10.10 -9.08 16.99
CA LYS A 328 -10.82 -9.84 15.95
C LYS A 328 -9.85 -10.33 14.87
N PRO A 329 -10.18 -11.40 14.13
CA PRO A 329 -9.43 -11.74 12.92
C PRO A 329 -9.36 -10.53 11.97
N CYS A 330 -8.18 -10.30 11.39
CA CYS A 330 -7.93 -9.18 10.48
C CYS A 330 -7.48 -9.61 9.08
N ASP A 331 -7.90 -10.79 8.62
CA ASP A 331 -7.70 -11.29 7.24
C ASP A 331 -6.24 -11.19 6.76
N GLY A 332 -5.30 -11.63 7.60
CA GLY A 332 -3.86 -11.62 7.31
C GLY A 332 -3.14 -10.30 7.62
N LYS A 333 -3.84 -9.28 8.13
CA LYS A 333 -3.24 -8.06 8.69
C LYS A 333 -3.04 -8.22 10.20
N TYR A 334 -2.16 -7.41 10.77
CA TYR A 334 -1.91 -7.39 12.22
C TYR A 334 -2.88 -6.49 13.00
N SER A 335 -3.48 -5.53 12.29
CA SER A 335 -4.38 -4.53 12.84
C SER A 335 -5.17 -3.86 11.72
N ARG A 336 -6.24 -3.16 12.09
CA ARG A 336 -6.94 -2.19 11.24
C ARG A 336 -7.66 -1.13 12.10
N TYR A 337 -7.77 0.09 11.59
CA TYR A 337 -8.75 1.06 12.05
C TYR A 337 -10.11 0.78 11.41
N ASP A 338 -11.17 0.85 12.22
CA ASP A 338 -12.57 0.73 11.80
C ASP A 338 -13.25 2.11 11.87
N PRO A 339 -13.48 2.79 10.72
CA PRO A 339 -14.05 4.14 10.69
C PRO A 339 -15.47 4.23 11.22
N ALA A 340 -16.28 3.18 11.02
CA ALA A 340 -17.69 3.15 11.43
C ALA A 340 -17.84 3.15 12.95
N THR A 341 -16.98 2.39 13.64
CA THR A 341 -17.01 2.28 15.11
C THR A 341 -15.97 3.15 15.82
N LYS A 342 -15.09 3.82 15.06
CA LYS A 342 -13.92 4.57 15.55
C LYS A 342 -13.02 3.73 16.47
N THR A 343 -12.78 2.48 16.08
CA THR A 343 -12.10 1.48 16.93
C THR A 343 -10.83 0.97 16.24
N ILE A 344 -9.79 0.74 17.03
CA ILE A 344 -8.61 0.00 16.58
C ILE A 344 -8.83 -1.49 16.84
N VAL A 345 -8.85 -2.26 15.77
CA VAL A 345 -8.95 -3.72 15.83
C VAL A 345 -7.55 -4.30 15.74
N LEU A 346 -7.19 -5.12 16.74
CA LEU A 346 -5.96 -5.89 16.76
C LEU A 346 -6.25 -7.34 16.36
N ASP A 347 -5.36 -7.91 15.57
CA ASP A 347 -5.54 -9.26 15.06
C ASP A 347 -5.46 -10.32 16.16
N SER A 348 -6.48 -11.17 16.24
CA SER A 348 -6.56 -12.20 17.26
C SER A 348 -5.47 -13.26 17.11
N GLU A 349 -5.08 -13.61 15.88
CA GLU A 349 -4.04 -14.62 15.65
C GLU A 349 -2.66 -14.07 16.06
N THR A 350 -2.37 -12.81 15.80
CA THR A 350 -1.14 -12.15 16.23
C THR A 350 -1.01 -12.12 17.76
N VAL A 351 -2.11 -11.84 18.48
CA VAL A 351 -2.13 -11.89 19.95
C VAL A 351 -1.95 -13.31 20.46
N GLN A 352 -2.64 -14.30 19.86
CA GLN A 352 -2.50 -15.71 20.25
C GLN A 352 -1.11 -16.25 19.94
N GLN A 353 -0.49 -15.89 18.82
CA GLN A 353 0.91 -16.22 18.53
C GLN A 353 1.84 -15.73 19.64
N TYR A 354 1.66 -14.50 20.10
CA TYR A 354 2.45 -13.98 21.22
C TYR A 354 2.19 -14.78 22.50
N MET A 355 0.93 -15.13 22.80
CA MET A 355 0.59 -15.99 23.93
C MET A 355 1.31 -17.34 23.84
N ARG A 356 1.34 -17.99 22.67
CA ARG A 356 2.07 -19.25 22.45
C ARG A 356 3.57 -19.12 22.73
N MET A 357 4.19 -18.06 22.21
CA MET A 357 5.61 -17.77 22.43
C MET A 357 5.96 -17.55 23.90
N LYS A 358 5.00 -17.06 24.70
CA LYS A 358 5.16 -16.80 26.13
C LYS A 358 4.66 -17.94 27.03
N GLY A 359 4.00 -18.95 26.47
CA GLY A 359 3.33 -20.01 27.23
C GLY A 359 2.11 -19.53 28.02
N TYR A 360 1.45 -18.47 27.55
CA TYR A 360 0.23 -17.96 28.18
C TYR A 360 -1.01 -18.72 27.70
N THR A 361 -1.94 -18.96 28.63
CA THR A 361 -3.29 -19.42 28.32
C THR A 361 -4.25 -18.24 28.32
N ALA A 362 -5.38 -18.38 27.64
CA ALA A 362 -6.43 -17.37 27.61
C ALA A 362 -6.89 -16.99 29.04
N ASP A 363 -7.12 -17.99 29.89
CA ASP A 363 -7.50 -17.79 31.30
C ASP A 363 -6.42 -17.05 32.11
N SER A 364 -5.14 -17.37 31.87
CA SER A 364 -4.04 -16.69 32.57
C SER A 364 -3.98 -15.20 32.23
N VAL A 365 -4.20 -14.86 30.95
CA VAL A 365 -4.19 -13.46 30.48
C VAL A 365 -5.34 -12.69 31.11
N MET A 366 -6.55 -13.27 31.16
CA MET A 366 -7.71 -12.59 31.76
C MET A 366 -7.51 -12.28 33.25
N ARG A 367 -6.69 -13.06 33.96
CA ARG A 367 -6.44 -12.92 35.40
C ARG A 367 -5.17 -12.13 35.74
N SER A 368 -4.32 -11.84 34.76
CA SER A 368 -3.01 -11.23 35.00
C SER A 368 -2.85 -9.87 34.31
N ARG A 369 -2.94 -8.79 35.11
CA ARG A 369 -2.65 -7.42 34.64
C ARG A 369 -1.24 -7.30 34.05
N ALA A 370 -0.28 -8.08 34.56
CA ALA A 370 1.09 -8.08 34.04
C ALA A 370 1.16 -8.66 32.61
N GLN A 371 0.45 -9.76 32.34
CA GLN A 371 0.39 -10.35 31.00
C GLN A 371 -0.34 -9.44 30.02
N VAL A 372 -1.44 -8.81 30.44
CA VAL A 372 -2.14 -7.80 29.63
C VAL A 372 -1.23 -6.62 29.31
N ALA A 373 -0.47 -6.10 30.28
CA ALA A 373 0.49 -5.02 30.06
C ALA A 373 1.63 -5.44 29.11
N GLU A 374 2.07 -6.70 29.17
CA GLU A 374 3.07 -7.24 28.24
C GLU A 374 2.54 -7.37 26.81
N ILE A 375 1.29 -7.83 26.64
CA ILE A 375 0.62 -7.85 25.33
C ILE A 375 0.42 -6.41 24.82
N ALA A 376 0.06 -5.46 25.69
CA ALA A 376 -0.07 -4.05 25.33
C ALA A 376 1.27 -3.48 24.83
N LYS A 377 2.40 -3.82 25.48
CA LYS A 377 3.76 -3.49 24.99
C LYS A 377 3.99 -4.03 23.60
N TYR A 378 3.77 -5.33 23.42
CA TYR A 378 3.98 -6.01 22.15
C TYR A 378 3.15 -5.37 21.02
N MET A 379 1.87 -5.12 21.25
CA MET A 379 0.93 -4.62 20.24
C MET A 379 0.94 -3.09 20.06
N SER A 380 1.55 -2.34 20.97
CA SER A 380 1.49 -0.86 20.96
C SER A 380 1.96 -0.19 19.66
N PRO A 381 2.96 -0.69 18.89
CA PRO A 381 3.29 -0.10 17.59
C PRO A 381 2.12 -0.16 16.59
N ALA A 382 1.37 -1.26 16.59
CA ALA A 382 0.18 -1.38 15.73
C ALA A 382 -0.88 -0.36 16.12
N VAL A 383 -1.09 -0.13 17.41
CA VAL A 383 -2.03 0.90 17.89
C VAL A 383 -1.60 2.30 17.45
N VAL A 384 -0.30 2.62 17.52
CA VAL A 384 0.21 3.92 17.02
C VAL A 384 -0.02 4.08 15.52
N TYR A 385 0.22 3.01 14.75
CA TYR A 385 0.00 2.99 13.31
C TYR A 385 -1.49 3.22 12.97
N GLU A 386 -2.42 2.47 13.56
CA GLU A 386 -3.86 2.64 13.31
C GLU A 386 -4.42 3.96 13.87
N ALA A 387 -3.86 4.47 14.97
CA ALA A 387 -4.25 5.79 15.49
C ALA A 387 -3.93 6.91 14.48
N ALA A 388 -2.85 6.78 13.70
CA ALA A 388 -2.57 7.74 12.62
C ALA A 388 -3.65 7.69 11.52
N HIS A 389 -4.16 6.51 11.17
CA HIS A 389 -5.29 6.40 10.24
C HIS A 389 -6.57 7.04 10.80
N GLN A 390 -6.84 6.87 12.09
CA GLN A 390 -7.94 7.58 12.74
C GLN A 390 -7.76 9.10 12.74
N MET A 391 -6.53 9.61 12.96
CA MET A 391 -6.22 11.04 12.84
C MET A 391 -6.41 11.57 11.41
N GLN A 392 -6.13 10.75 10.40
CA GLN A 392 -6.35 11.08 8.98
C GLN A 392 -7.84 11.16 8.66
N ASP A 393 -8.61 10.15 9.06
CA ASP A 393 -10.06 10.10 8.91
C ASP A 393 -10.75 11.29 9.59
N THR A 394 -10.40 11.54 10.86
CA THR A 394 -10.96 12.66 11.64
C THR A 394 -10.68 14.01 10.98
N TRP A 395 -9.47 14.21 10.46
CA TRP A 395 -9.14 15.43 9.73
C TRP A 395 -9.97 15.61 8.47
N ALA A 396 -10.12 14.56 7.66
CA ALA A 396 -10.89 14.64 6.42
C ALA A 396 -12.35 14.98 6.70
N LYS A 397 -12.95 14.28 7.68
CA LYS A 397 -14.33 14.52 8.14
C LYS A 397 -14.53 15.94 8.67
N ASN A 398 -13.61 16.44 9.50
CA ASN A 398 -13.68 17.81 10.02
C ASN A 398 -13.52 18.89 8.94
N ARG A 399 -12.97 18.53 7.77
CA ARG A 399 -12.86 19.44 6.61
C ARG A 399 -13.94 19.23 5.56
N GLY A 400 -14.71 18.15 5.65
CA GLY A 400 -15.67 17.76 4.62
C GLY A 400 -15.01 17.53 3.27
N VAL A 401 -13.80 16.94 3.24
CA VAL A 401 -13.06 16.67 2.00
C VAL A 401 -12.96 15.18 1.73
N TYR A 402 -13.04 14.79 0.46
CA TYR A 402 -12.82 13.40 0.03
C TYR A 402 -11.37 12.96 0.33
N LYS A 403 -11.16 11.87 1.08
CA LYS A 403 -9.82 11.37 1.41
C LYS A 403 -9.52 10.07 0.67
N PRO A 404 -8.86 10.11 -0.50
CA PRO A 404 -8.46 8.88 -1.16
C PRO A 404 -7.46 8.11 -0.29
N ARG A 405 -7.54 6.78 -0.31
CA ARG A 405 -6.55 5.93 0.33
C ARG A 405 -5.26 5.89 -0.51
N VAL A 406 -4.20 6.49 0.00
CA VAL A 406 -2.97 6.76 -0.77
C VAL A 406 -1.70 6.36 -0.01
N GLN A 407 -0.57 6.27 -0.73
CA GLN A 407 0.74 6.02 -0.15
C GLN A 407 1.12 7.02 0.95
N GLU A 408 0.73 8.29 0.81
CA GLU A 408 0.99 9.34 1.79
C GLU A 408 0.36 9.07 3.16
N ASP A 409 -0.83 8.46 3.20
CA ASP A 409 -1.46 8.03 4.45
C ASP A 409 -0.58 7.01 5.18
N GLU A 410 -0.09 6.03 4.43
CA GLU A 410 0.75 4.95 4.96
C GLU A 410 2.13 5.46 5.37
N ILE A 411 2.69 6.44 4.65
CA ILE A 411 3.96 7.09 5.03
C ILE A 411 3.80 7.82 6.36
N GLU A 412 2.71 8.56 6.56
CA GLU A 412 2.43 9.23 7.84
C GLU A 412 2.30 8.21 8.98
N ALA A 413 1.47 7.17 8.78
CA ALA A 413 1.22 6.14 9.79
C ALA A 413 2.48 5.35 10.15
N MET A 414 3.20 4.83 9.15
CA MET A 414 4.44 4.07 9.37
C MET A 414 5.56 4.94 9.94
N SER A 415 5.61 6.24 9.62
CA SER A 415 6.60 7.16 10.19
C SER A 415 6.34 7.39 11.68
N LEU A 416 5.07 7.53 12.08
CA LEU A 416 4.70 7.68 13.49
C LEU A 416 5.00 6.40 14.27
N GLU A 417 4.66 5.24 13.71
CA GLU A 417 5.00 3.93 14.26
C GLU A 417 6.52 3.73 14.37
N GLY A 418 7.26 4.03 13.30
CA GLY A 418 8.72 3.89 13.27
C GLY A 418 9.41 4.79 14.28
N LEU A 419 8.89 6.01 14.46
CA LEU A 419 9.32 6.92 15.52
C LEU A 419 9.05 6.32 16.90
N TYR A 420 7.80 5.93 17.18
CA TYR A 420 7.40 5.33 18.47
C TYR A 420 8.26 4.12 18.83
N THR A 421 8.37 3.17 17.91
CA THR A 421 9.09 1.92 18.13
C THR A 421 10.57 2.19 18.37
N ASN A 422 11.18 3.12 17.63
CA ASN A 422 12.57 3.52 17.85
C ASN A 422 12.77 4.24 19.21
N GLU A 423 11.80 5.03 19.67
CA GLU A 423 11.84 5.63 21.01
C GLU A 423 11.80 4.55 22.09
N LYS A 424 10.88 3.58 21.97
CA LYS A 424 10.74 2.48 22.92
C LYS A 424 11.94 1.55 22.95
N LEU A 425 12.45 1.12 21.78
CA LEU A 425 13.66 0.30 21.69
C LEU A 425 14.89 0.94 22.36
N ARG A 426 14.93 2.27 22.47
CA ARG A 426 16.03 3.01 23.11
C ARG A 426 15.81 3.25 24.61
N LYS A 427 14.57 3.44 25.04
CA LYS A 427 14.24 3.95 26.39
C LYS A 427 13.61 2.91 27.30
N ASP A 428 13.01 1.85 26.76
CA ASP A 428 12.32 0.80 27.51
C ASP A 428 13.00 -0.55 27.27
N ALA A 429 13.78 -1.00 28.25
CA ALA A 429 14.49 -2.26 28.19
C ALA A 429 13.54 -3.48 28.11
N ALA A 430 12.38 -3.41 28.75
CA ALA A 430 11.40 -4.49 28.68
C ALA A 430 10.79 -4.58 27.29
N PHE A 431 10.40 -3.44 26.69
CA PHE A 431 9.94 -3.40 25.30
C PHE A 431 11.00 -3.92 24.33
N LYS A 432 12.25 -3.49 24.50
CA LYS A 432 13.36 -3.97 23.67
C LYS A 432 13.52 -5.48 23.76
N ASN A 433 13.51 -6.05 24.96
CA ASN A 433 13.64 -7.49 25.17
C ASN A 433 12.48 -8.28 24.53
N ILE A 434 11.25 -7.78 24.66
CA ILE A 434 10.06 -8.36 24.02
C ILE A 434 10.23 -8.40 22.50
N MET A 435 10.58 -7.26 21.88
CA MET A 435 10.70 -7.17 20.43
C MET A 435 11.88 -7.96 19.88
N ASP A 436 13.06 -7.86 20.49
CA ASP A 436 14.25 -8.59 20.02
C ASP A 436 14.11 -10.10 20.22
N GLY A 437 13.51 -10.55 21.33
CA GLY A 437 13.25 -11.98 21.55
C GLY A 437 12.19 -12.55 20.61
N SER A 438 11.33 -11.71 20.04
CA SER A 438 10.21 -12.14 19.18
C SER A 438 10.50 -12.05 17.68
N ARG A 439 11.45 -11.20 17.25
CA ARG A 439 11.61 -10.83 15.83
C ARG A 439 12.00 -11.98 14.90
N ASP A 440 12.64 -13.02 15.41
CA ASP A 440 13.06 -14.18 14.59
C ASP A 440 11.98 -15.27 14.52
N LEU A 441 10.90 -15.10 15.31
CA LEU A 441 9.81 -16.05 15.51
C LEU A 441 8.45 -15.49 15.04
N SER A 442 8.30 -14.16 15.02
CA SER A 442 7.07 -13.49 14.59
C SER A 442 7.35 -12.48 13.49
N SER A 443 6.63 -12.63 12.37
CA SER A 443 6.67 -11.68 11.25
C SER A 443 6.22 -10.28 11.68
N TYR A 444 5.32 -10.18 12.66
CA TYR A 444 4.92 -8.92 13.28
C TYR A 444 6.13 -8.21 13.90
N ALA A 445 6.78 -8.83 14.89
CA ALA A 445 7.90 -8.23 15.61
C ALA A 445 9.05 -7.89 14.66
N SER A 446 9.36 -8.81 13.73
CA SER A 446 10.34 -8.60 12.67
C SER A 446 10.07 -7.32 11.88
N LYS A 447 8.82 -7.16 11.41
CA LYS A 447 8.39 -5.99 10.64
C LYS A 447 8.50 -4.70 11.45
N ARG A 448 8.00 -4.69 12.70
CA ARG A 448 8.04 -3.48 13.57
C ARG A 448 9.48 -3.03 13.86
N VAL A 449 10.38 -3.96 14.17
CA VAL A 449 11.81 -3.68 14.38
C VAL A 449 12.48 -3.20 13.09
N ALA A 450 12.16 -3.81 11.95
CA ALA A 450 12.68 -3.40 10.65
C ALA A 450 12.23 -1.97 10.27
N ILE A 451 10.97 -1.63 10.52
CA ILE A 451 10.40 -0.30 10.31
C ILE A 451 11.16 0.73 11.15
N ALA A 452 11.30 0.50 12.46
CA ALA A 452 12.01 1.38 13.37
C ALA A 452 13.47 1.60 12.93
N THR A 453 14.15 0.52 12.54
CA THR A 453 15.54 0.55 12.07
C THR A 453 15.69 1.35 10.79
N LYS A 454 14.82 1.13 9.80
CA LYS A 454 14.83 1.86 8.53
C LYS A 454 14.49 3.34 8.73
N TYR A 455 13.48 3.66 9.55
CA TYR A 455 13.12 5.05 9.87
C TYR A 455 14.30 5.81 10.50
N LYS A 456 14.96 5.18 11.48
CA LYS A 456 16.16 5.73 12.15
C LYS A 456 17.29 5.99 11.16
N LYS A 457 17.59 5.02 10.29
CA LYS A 457 18.74 5.05 9.36
C LYS A 457 18.52 6.04 8.22
N SER A 458 17.39 5.92 7.51
CA SER A 458 17.13 6.65 6.26
C SER A 458 16.60 8.07 6.49
N GLY A 459 16.14 8.38 7.70
CA GLY A 459 15.40 9.61 7.97
C GLY A 459 14.04 9.64 7.27
N SER A 460 13.25 10.69 7.53
CA SER A 460 11.87 10.78 7.04
C SER A 460 11.75 10.63 5.51
N LYS A 461 12.57 11.40 4.75
CA LYS A 461 12.52 11.37 3.28
C LYS A 461 12.93 10.01 2.68
N GLY A 462 14.03 9.42 3.15
CA GLY A 462 14.48 8.11 2.66
C GLY A 462 13.54 6.98 3.11
N PHE A 463 12.93 7.12 4.28
CA PHE A 463 11.92 6.19 4.76
C PHE A 463 10.63 6.28 3.94
N ALA A 464 10.15 7.47 3.58
CA ALA A 464 9.01 7.63 2.68
C ALA A 464 9.19 6.85 1.37
N ASN A 465 10.37 6.94 0.74
CA ASN A 465 10.67 6.14 -0.46
C ASN A 465 10.64 4.63 -0.17
N THR A 466 11.17 4.20 0.97
CA THR A 466 11.11 2.79 1.39
C THR A 466 9.67 2.32 1.53
N VAL A 467 8.79 3.14 2.12
CA VAL A 467 7.37 2.83 2.30
C VAL A 467 6.68 2.65 0.95
N ARG A 468 6.85 3.61 0.04
CA ARG A 468 6.31 3.54 -1.33
C ARG A 468 6.80 2.32 -2.08
N GLN A 469 8.09 1.98 -1.98
CA GLN A 469 8.66 0.88 -2.76
C GLN A 469 8.38 -0.51 -2.19
N LEU A 470 8.41 -0.67 -0.86
CA LEU A 470 8.46 -2.01 -0.24
C LEU A 470 7.16 -2.42 0.44
N TYR A 471 6.49 -1.48 1.09
CA TYR A 471 5.36 -1.79 1.97
C TYR A 471 4.02 -1.52 1.29
N PHE A 472 3.93 -0.46 0.49
CA PHE A 472 2.67 -0.01 -0.11
C PHE A 472 2.81 0.35 -1.59
N SER A 473 3.59 -0.44 -2.33
CA SER A 473 3.75 -0.27 -3.78
C SER A 473 2.45 -0.41 -4.56
N GLY A 474 1.53 -1.25 -4.07
CA GLY A 474 0.19 -1.43 -4.65
C GLY A 474 -0.84 -0.37 -4.27
N LEU A 475 -0.46 0.71 -3.57
CA LEU A 475 -1.33 1.87 -3.39
C LEU A 475 -0.94 3.01 -4.35
N PRO A 476 -1.91 3.78 -4.85
CA PRO A 476 -1.61 4.97 -5.63
C PRO A 476 -0.95 6.04 -4.74
N SER A 477 -0.13 6.90 -5.33
CA SER A 477 0.22 8.16 -4.67
C SER A 477 -1.01 9.07 -4.65
N LEU A 478 -0.97 10.14 -3.85
CA LEU A 478 -1.98 11.19 -3.90
C LEU A 478 -2.19 11.74 -5.32
N ASP A 479 -1.11 12.02 -6.04
CA ASP A 479 -1.17 12.56 -7.41
C ASP A 479 -1.84 11.54 -8.36
N ALA A 480 -1.51 10.25 -8.26
CA ALA A 480 -2.12 9.19 -9.06
C ALA A 480 -3.60 8.96 -8.74
N ALA A 481 -3.96 8.90 -7.47
CA ALA A 481 -5.34 8.70 -7.03
C ALA A 481 -6.22 9.89 -7.46
N ALA A 482 -5.70 11.10 -7.28
CA ALA A 482 -6.38 12.31 -7.73
C ALA A 482 -6.55 12.32 -9.25
N ALA A 483 -5.49 11.97 -10.00
CA ALA A 483 -5.57 11.90 -11.46
C ALA A 483 -6.65 10.93 -11.94
N GLN A 484 -6.68 9.72 -11.37
CA GLN A 484 -7.68 8.70 -11.71
C GLN A 484 -9.10 9.20 -11.44
N VAL A 485 -9.37 9.68 -10.23
CA VAL A 485 -10.71 10.12 -9.84
C VAL A 485 -11.11 11.37 -10.63
N LEU A 486 -10.24 12.37 -10.76
CA LEU A 486 -10.53 13.58 -11.54
C LEU A 486 -10.84 13.24 -13.00
N GLY A 487 -10.07 12.33 -13.61
CA GLY A 487 -10.33 11.92 -15.00
C GLY A 487 -11.75 11.36 -15.17
N ALA A 488 -12.11 10.36 -14.36
CA ALA A 488 -13.41 9.71 -14.45
C ALA A 488 -14.58 10.65 -14.10
N VAL A 489 -14.44 11.44 -13.02
CA VAL A 489 -15.48 12.36 -12.56
C VAL A 489 -15.74 13.45 -13.61
N SER A 490 -14.70 14.03 -14.18
CA SER A 490 -14.84 15.12 -15.15
C SER A 490 -15.38 14.66 -16.49
N GLU A 491 -15.00 13.47 -16.95
CA GLU A 491 -15.61 12.85 -18.14
C GLU A 491 -17.12 12.64 -17.93
N GLU A 492 -17.52 12.14 -16.77
CA GLU A 492 -18.93 11.92 -16.46
C GLU A 492 -19.70 13.23 -16.31
N LEU A 493 -19.14 14.25 -15.64
CA LEU A 493 -19.75 15.58 -15.56
C LEU A 493 -19.90 16.22 -16.95
N SER A 494 -18.90 16.08 -17.81
CA SER A 494 -18.95 16.56 -19.20
C SER A 494 -20.04 15.86 -20.01
N ARG A 495 -20.17 14.53 -19.86
CA ARG A 495 -21.25 13.75 -20.47
C ARG A 495 -22.62 14.24 -19.99
N ARG A 496 -22.78 14.51 -18.69
CA ARG A 496 -24.02 15.01 -18.08
C ARG A 496 -24.39 16.42 -18.55
N ALA A 497 -23.40 17.28 -18.78
CA ALA A 497 -23.64 18.62 -19.32
C ALA A 497 -24.30 18.62 -20.71
N ALA A 498 -24.14 17.53 -21.48
CA ALA A 498 -24.78 17.34 -22.78
C ALA A 498 -26.19 16.72 -22.72
N LEU A 499 -26.68 16.34 -21.53
CA LEU A 499 -28.00 15.70 -21.36
C LEU A 499 -29.13 16.74 -21.31
N THR A 500 -30.33 16.32 -21.71
CA THR A 500 -31.54 17.11 -21.44
C THR A 500 -31.87 17.15 -19.95
N PRO A 501 -32.63 18.16 -19.45
CA PRO A 501 -33.00 18.23 -18.03
C PRO A 501 -33.70 16.97 -17.49
N ALA A 502 -34.52 16.31 -18.32
CA ALA A 502 -35.21 15.07 -17.93
C ALA A 502 -34.29 13.85 -17.89
N GLU A 503 -33.22 13.82 -18.68
CA GLU A 503 -32.20 12.77 -18.63
C GLU A 503 -31.24 13.00 -17.47
N LEU A 504 -30.86 14.26 -17.21
CA LEU A 504 -30.07 14.61 -16.04
C LEU A 504 -30.80 14.25 -14.74
N ALA A 505 -32.08 14.61 -14.62
CA ALA A 505 -32.89 14.23 -13.47
C ALA A 505 -33.02 12.71 -13.28
N ARG A 506 -33.03 11.94 -14.39
CA ARG A 506 -33.02 10.47 -14.33
C ARG A 506 -31.65 9.91 -13.92
N ALA A 507 -30.56 10.52 -14.38
CA ALA A 507 -29.20 10.15 -13.97
C ALA A 507 -28.96 10.47 -12.48
N ASP A 508 -29.47 11.61 -12.01
CA ASP A 508 -29.40 12.02 -10.59
C ASP A 508 -30.39 11.29 -9.67
N ALA A 509 -31.34 10.54 -10.24
CA ALA A 509 -32.22 9.67 -9.46
C ALA A 509 -31.52 8.36 -9.01
N VAL A 510 -30.26 8.12 -9.40
CA VAL A 510 -29.44 6.97 -8.99
C VAL A 510 -28.68 7.29 -7.68
N ASN A 511 -28.60 6.28 -6.80
CA ASN A 511 -28.73 6.41 -5.34
C ASN A 511 -27.48 6.77 -4.52
N LEU A 512 -26.27 6.91 -5.09
CA LEU A 512 -25.10 7.17 -4.24
C LEU A 512 -24.98 8.65 -3.86
N THR A 513 -25.20 8.91 -2.58
CA THR A 513 -25.08 10.21 -1.93
C THR A 513 -23.62 10.60 -1.72
N LEU A 514 -23.37 11.89 -1.45
CA LEU A 514 -22.01 12.37 -1.13
C LEU A 514 -21.36 11.59 0.03
N PRO A 515 -22.02 11.33 1.18
CA PRO A 515 -21.44 10.50 2.24
C PRO A 515 -20.99 9.11 1.78
N GLU A 516 -21.77 8.44 0.91
CA GLU A 516 -21.40 7.13 0.37
C GLU A 516 -20.20 7.24 -0.56
N ALA A 517 -20.22 8.21 -1.49
CA ALA A 517 -19.11 8.46 -2.41
C ALA A 517 -17.80 8.83 -1.67
N MET A 518 -17.89 9.52 -0.54
CA MET A 518 -16.72 9.93 0.25
C MET A 518 -15.99 8.76 0.94
N GLU A 519 -16.64 7.62 1.12
CA GLU A 519 -16.04 6.42 1.72
C GLU A 519 -15.47 5.45 0.67
N MET A 520 -15.69 5.72 -0.63
CA MET A 520 -15.19 4.90 -1.74
C MET A 520 -13.68 5.05 -1.95
N THR A 521 -13.02 3.95 -2.28
CA THR A 521 -11.63 3.98 -2.79
C THR A 521 -11.57 4.68 -4.14
N PRO A 522 -10.38 5.16 -4.58
CA PRO A 522 -10.23 5.77 -5.90
C PRO A 522 -10.71 4.88 -7.06
N GLU A 523 -10.51 3.56 -6.94
CA GLU A 523 -10.93 2.57 -7.93
C GLU A 523 -12.47 2.45 -7.98
N GLU A 524 -13.09 2.25 -6.82
CA GLU A 524 -14.55 2.14 -6.72
C GLU A 524 -15.23 3.42 -7.20
N LEU A 525 -14.73 4.58 -6.78
CA LEU A 525 -15.29 5.87 -7.17
C LEU A 525 -15.18 6.10 -8.68
N ALA A 526 -14.00 5.86 -9.27
CA ALA A 526 -13.79 6.00 -10.71
C ALA A 526 -14.65 5.02 -11.52
N GLY A 527 -14.83 3.78 -11.04
CA GLY A 527 -15.66 2.77 -11.69
C GLY A 527 -17.16 3.00 -11.57
N SER A 528 -17.61 3.78 -10.58
CA SER A 528 -19.02 4.00 -10.26
C SER A 528 -19.50 5.44 -10.50
N VAL A 529 -18.75 6.28 -11.23
CA VAL A 529 -19.12 7.70 -11.48
C VAL A 529 -20.52 7.85 -12.08
N GLY A 530 -20.97 6.89 -12.90
CA GLY A 530 -22.32 6.89 -13.48
C GLY A 530 -23.46 6.68 -12.46
N GLU A 531 -23.15 6.18 -11.26
CA GLU A 531 -24.11 5.87 -10.19
C GLU A 531 -24.12 6.92 -9.06
N ILE A 532 -23.22 7.91 -9.13
CA ILE A 532 -23.06 8.97 -8.13
C ILE A 532 -23.82 10.23 -8.59
N SER A 533 -24.49 10.91 -7.65
CA SER A 533 -25.21 12.16 -7.96
C SER A 533 -24.28 13.27 -8.49
N THR A 534 -24.79 14.11 -9.39
CA THR A 534 -24.02 15.21 -10.02
C THR A 534 -23.43 16.16 -8.98
N ALA A 535 -24.19 16.47 -7.92
CA ALA A 535 -23.73 17.33 -6.83
C ALA A 535 -22.55 16.71 -6.06
N ALA A 536 -22.57 15.40 -5.81
CA ALA A 536 -21.47 14.71 -5.15
C ALA A 536 -20.21 14.67 -6.03
N LEU A 537 -20.37 14.37 -7.33
CA LEU A 537 -19.29 14.40 -8.32
C LEU A 537 -18.61 15.76 -8.38
N ALA A 538 -19.39 16.85 -8.51
CA ALA A 538 -18.85 18.21 -8.55
C ALA A 538 -18.08 18.58 -7.26
N LYS A 539 -18.54 18.12 -6.10
CA LYS A 539 -17.84 18.33 -4.82
C LYS A 539 -16.49 17.60 -4.79
N ILE A 540 -16.46 16.34 -5.23
CA ILE A 540 -15.25 15.52 -5.29
C ILE A 540 -14.23 16.10 -6.29
N GLU A 541 -14.70 16.54 -7.46
CA GLU A 541 -13.86 17.24 -8.45
C GLU A 541 -13.22 18.49 -7.84
N GLY A 542 -14.01 19.32 -7.16
CA GLY A 542 -13.51 20.53 -6.49
C GLY A 542 -12.47 20.22 -5.41
N ASP A 543 -12.71 19.18 -4.59
CA ASP A 543 -11.77 18.74 -3.55
C ASP A 543 -10.42 18.31 -4.14
N LEU A 544 -10.45 17.48 -5.18
CA LEU A 544 -9.24 16.89 -5.77
C LEU A 544 -8.51 17.87 -6.70
N SER A 545 -9.20 18.85 -7.28
CA SER A 545 -8.56 19.95 -8.02
C SER A 545 -7.71 20.84 -7.10
N ALA A 546 -8.02 20.86 -5.80
CA ALA A 546 -7.31 21.63 -4.78
C ALA A 546 -6.29 20.80 -3.98
N LEU A 547 -5.41 20.04 -4.66
CA LEU A 547 -4.43 19.14 -4.00
C LEU A 547 -3.53 19.79 -2.94
N GLY A 548 -3.37 21.12 -2.96
CA GLY A 548 -2.62 21.87 -1.95
C GLY A 548 -3.04 21.55 -0.52
N VAL A 549 -4.34 21.37 -0.26
CA VAL A 549 -4.87 21.06 1.09
C VAL A 549 -4.31 19.74 1.64
N TYR A 550 -4.22 18.72 0.80
CA TYR A 550 -3.66 17.41 1.16
C TYR A 550 -2.13 17.47 1.26
N LYS A 551 -1.48 18.11 0.28
CA LYS A 551 -0.02 18.27 0.24
C LYS A 551 0.49 19.02 1.48
N ASP A 552 -0.25 20.01 1.97
CA ASP A 552 0.06 20.74 3.20
C ASP A 552 -0.07 19.86 4.45
N ARG A 553 -1.13 19.04 4.54
CA ARG A 553 -1.31 18.07 5.63
C ARG A 553 -0.11 17.12 5.71
N TYR A 554 0.21 16.43 4.62
CA TYR A 554 1.29 15.45 4.61
C TYR A 554 2.66 16.10 4.83
N SER A 555 2.86 17.31 4.29
CA SER A 555 4.08 18.09 4.55
C SER A 555 4.23 18.49 6.01
N ALA A 556 3.13 18.84 6.70
CA ALA A 556 3.15 19.14 8.12
C ALA A 556 3.52 17.90 8.96
N ALA A 557 2.93 16.74 8.65
CA ALA A 557 3.25 15.48 9.31
C ALA A 557 4.73 15.08 9.12
N ASP A 558 5.26 15.20 7.89
CA ASP A 558 6.67 14.93 7.60
C ASP A 558 7.62 15.90 8.33
N LYS A 559 7.31 17.20 8.35
CA LYS A 559 8.10 18.21 9.09
C LYS A 559 8.15 17.87 10.59
N GLU A 560 7.03 17.47 11.17
CA GLU A 560 6.96 17.05 12.57
C GLU A 560 7.84 15.83 12.84
N GLY A 561 7.72 14.78 12.01
CA GLY A 561 8.53 13.57 12.09
C GLY A 561 10.03 13.85 11.97
N ARG A 562 10.43 14.69 11.02
CA ARG A 562 11.83 15.15 10.87
C ARG A 562 12.34 15.85 12.11
N LYS A 563 11.56 16.77 12.68
CA LYS A 563 11.92 17.47 13.92
C LYS A 563 12.10 16.48 15.07
N ALA A 564 11.18 15.51 15.23
CA ALA A 564 11.28 14.47 16.25
C ALA A 564 12.52 13.60 16.10
N LEU A 565 12.81 13.13 14.89
CA LEU A 565 13.98 12.30 14.63
C LEU A 565 15.29 13.06 14.86
N LYS A 566 15.36 14.35 14.50
CA LYS A 566 16.52 15.19 14.78
C LYS A 566 16.78 15.28 16.27
N THR A 567 15.75 15.54 17.08
CA THR A 567 15.86 15.56 18.55
C THR A 567 16.35 14.23 19.12
N LEU A 568 15.91 13.09 18.56
CA LEU A 568 16.40 11.78 18.99
C LEU A 568 17.87 11.52 18.63
N LYS A 569 18.38 12.11 17.55
CA LYS A 569 19.79 11.98 17.15
C LYS A 569 20.70 12.88 17.98
N THR A 570 20.25 14.07 18.34
CA THR A 570 21.03 15.04 19.12
C THR A 570 20.95 14.79 20.62
N GLY A 571 19.87 14.16 21.10
CA GLY A 571 19.80 13.67 22.48
C GLY A 571 20.69 12.45 22.66
N SER A 572 21.88 12.68 23.24
CA SER A 572 22.63 11.62 23.92
C SER A 572 21.71 10.91 24.92
N ALA A 573 21.90 9.60 25.12
CA ALA A 573 21.28 8.88 26.22
C ALA A 573 21.73 9.54 27.54
N GLY A 574 20.93 10.48 28.04
CA GLY A 574 21.30 11.35 29.15
C GLY A 574 20.16 11.44 30.14
N GLY A 575 20.42 10.93 31.34
CA GLY A 575 19.68 11.23 32.57
C GLY A 575 18.34 10.53 32.70
N THR A 576 18.32 9.41 33.42
CA THR A 576 17.17 9.00 34.22
C THR A 576 16.86 10.10 35.24
N HIS A 577 16.16 11.15 34.84
CA HIS A 577 15.41 11.93 35.82
C HIS A 577 14.18 11.10 36.16
N ALA A 578 14.20 10.54 37.37
CA ALA A 578 13.03 9.95 37.98
C ALA A 578 11.86 10.94 37.86
N PRO A 579 10.64 10.47 37.56
CA PRO A 579 9.48 11.34 37.55
C PRO A 579 9.32 12.00 38.93
N PRO A 580 8.83 13.24 38.99
CA PRO A 580 8.48 13.85 40.28
C PRO A 580 7.52 12.91 41.00
N ILE A 581 7.84 12.62 42.26
CA ILE A 581 6.98 11.87 43.18
C ILE A 581 5.63 12.61 43.22
N LEU A 582 4.56 11.92 42.83
CA LEU A 582 3.19 12.31 43.13
C LEU A 582 2.71 11.49 44.33
#